data_AF-A0A8C9U1R7-F1
#
_entry.id   AF-A0A8C9U1R7-F1
#
_cell.length_a   1.000
_cell.length_b   1.000
_cell.length_c   1.000
_cell.angle_alpha   90.00
_cell.angle_beta   90.00
_cell.angle_gamma   90.00
#
_symmetry.space_group_name_H-M   'P 1'
#
loop_
_entity.id
_entity.type
_entity.pdbx_description
1 polymer ?
#
loop_
_entity_poly.entity_id
_entity_poly.type
_entity_poly.pdbx_seq_one_letter_code
_entity_poly.pdbx_strand_id
1 'polypeptide(L)'
;MLREERRIHSDLDPVSKMRIFQVVLTLSAFTLVSAAWEGETRVEELCRERNEAGKDAFKAMVIALYSQKFANGTFEEISATSDHILKILEKCCSPDANPGCYEKETRELVTLFCRKDSPFPKHPDLDKCCGKGEHEWGLCLASLHYSSEELPSLQELTNEEICEQLKHGAQVFSARYTYELSRRYQSIPADLVLKATKNYVEMAEKCCSRSLSKICFLQERLQHKDFNIFLRYASNVCENARHLKTHKTAFMVYYASLLKLPFDDAFTATRSIRDNLAWCCSQKNSRCLTEKFTELHQALCNDSSPGLKSEDFQKCCGKAPPGALPCMDNLERHAQLFPGTALSSLSDLCDTGDGKALQRFWFQTGAKYPSIPVSVFASFMDVIKLISEPCCNASDAKGCVNFNLTDFATAASKFEHLCSKYFKLDWAEFKKAVQGDLQSEAPAAAAAEAEAASQNHDEARAQVLTNFASSCCSRYAPARKCKNMVEEMTVCKKDDC
;
A
#
# COMPACT_ATOMS: atom_id res chain seq x y z
N MET A 1 47.86 45.11 19.96
CA MET A 1 48.16 43.68 19.71
C MET A 1 47.42 42.90 20.78
N LEU A 2 46.19 42.48 20.49
CA LEU A 2 45.81 41.28 19.71
C LEU A 2 45.71 40.10 20.69
N ARG A 3 44.49 39.65 21.02
CA ARG A 3 43.72 38.66 20.23
C ARG A 3 44.53 37.39 20.07
N GLU A 4 44.23 36.37 20.86
CA GLU A 4 44.03 34.99 20.43
C GLU A 4 43.83 34.08 21.64
N GLU A 5 42.57 33.85 22.03
CA GLU A 5 42.16 32.64 22.77
C GLU A 5 40.63 32.47 22.71
N ARG A 6 40.05 32.70 21.53
CA ARG A 6 38.64 32.43 21.25
C ARG A 6 38.50 31.85 19.85
N ARG A 7 39.02 30.63 19.64
CA ARG A 7 38.76 29.83 18.42
C ARG A 7 39.18 28.36 18.58
N ILE A 8 38.43 27.58 19.37
CA ILE A 8 38.41 26.11 19.24
C ILE A 8 36.96 25.65 19.45
N HIS A 9 36.03 26.12 18.61
CA HIS A 9 34.64 25.64 18.54
C HIS A 9 34.10 25.73 17.10
N SER A 10 34.95 25.42 16.12
CA SER A 10 34.55 25.24 14.72
C SER A 10 35.58 24.34 14.05
N ASP A 11 35.33 23.04 14.06
CA ASP A 11 35.67 22.10 12.98
C ASP A 11 35.39 20.69 13.47
N LEU A 12 34.15 20.25 13.23
CA LEU A 12 33.75 18.85 13.29
C LEU A 12 33.19 18.51 11.91
N ASP A 13 33.87 17.57 11.26
CA ASP A 13 33.65 17.05 9.90
C ASP A 13 32.18 16.80 9.54
N PRO A 14 31.73 17.12 8.31
CA PRO A 14 30.37 16.81 7.84
C PRO A 14 30.06 15.31 7.81
N VAL A 15 31.08 14.45 7.76
CA VAL A 15 30.96 12.98 7.82
C VAL A 15 30.59 12.48 9.23
N SER A 16 31.04 13.18 10.29
CA SER A 16 30.68 12.84 11.68
C SER A 16 29.26 13.27 12.04
N LYS A 17 28.74 14.37 11.46
CA LYS A 17 27.31 14.74 11.56
C LYS A 17 26.41 13.70 10.89
N MET A 18 26.90 13.04 9.84
CA MET A 18 26.16 12.00 9.11
C MET A 18 26.11 10.67 9.88
N ARG A 19 27.11 10.36 10.71
CA ARG A 19 27.11 9.18 11.60
C ARG A 19 26.22 9.35 12.84
N ILE A 20 26.11 10.56 13.38
CA ILE A 20 25.20 10.84 14.51
C ILE A 20 23.73 10.77 14.06
N PHE A 21 23.43 11.21 12.82
CA PHE A 21 22.10 11.06 12.23
C PHE A 21 21.75 9.61 11.82
N GLN A 22 22.74 8.74 11.60
CA GLN A 22 22.52 7.33 11.29
C GLN A 22 22.21 6.47 12.54
N VAL A 23 22.45 7.00 13.75
CA VAL A 23 22.20 6.28 15.01
C VAL A 23 20.85 6.66 15.66
N VAL A 24 20.16 7.70 15.17
CA VAL A 24 18.89 8.20 15.74
C VAL A 24 17.63 7.61 15.07
N LEU A 25 17.78 6.65 14.15
CA LEU A 25 16.66 5.91 13.52
C LEU A 25 16.60 4.43 13.95
N THR A 26 17.29 4.08 15.03
CA THR A 26 17.14 2.77 15.67
C THR A 26 16.85 2.96 17.14
N LEU A 27 15.57 2.93 17.48
CA LEU A 27 14.94 2.22 18.60
C LEU A 27 13.41 2.49 18.48
N SER A 28 12.60 1.43 18.49
CA SER A 28 11.17 1.40 18.90
C SER A 28 10.07 2.28 18.24
N ALA A 29 10.32 3.02 17.16
CA ALA A 29 9.37 4.01 16.61
C ALA A 29 8.02 3.54 16.00
N PHE A 30 7.48 2.35 16.30
CA PHE A 30 6.25 1.85 15.63
C PHE A 30 5.07 1.43 16.50
N THR A 31 5.18 1.45 17.83
CA THR A 31 4.04 1.13 18.72
C THR A 31 3.39 2.34 19.38
N LEU A 32 3.97 3.54 19.28
CA LEU A 32 3.75 4.57 20.30
C LEU A 32 2.46 5.41 20.18
N VAL A 33 1.79 5.44 19.02
CA VAL A 33 0.48 6.14 18.88
C VAL A 33 -0.72 5.21 19.03
N SER A 34 -0.56 3.91 18.77
CA SER A 34 -1.59 2.89 19.01
C SER A 34 -1.48 2.29 20.42
N ALA A 35 -0.31 2.18 21.01
CA ALA A 35 -0.08 1.47 22.28
C ALA A 35 0.15 2.38 23.50
N ALA A 36 -0.40 3.59 23.50
CA ALA A 36 -0.34 4.58 24.61
C ALA A 36 -1.07 4.13 25.91
N TRP A 37 -1.35 2.83 26.06
CA TRP A 37 -2.23 2.27 27.09
C TRP A 37 -1.63 1.10 27.85
N GLU A 38 -0.36 0.79 27.61
CA GLU A 38 0.37 -0.28 28.28
C GLU A 38 1.67 0.31 28.89
N GLY A 39 1.55 0.88 30.09
CA GLY A 39 2.64 1.01 31.07
C GLY A 39 3.53 2.27 31.06
N GLU A 40 4.15 2.49 32.23
CA GLU A 40 5.03 3.62 32.60
C GLU A 40 6.33 3.66 31.77
N THR A 41 6.83 2.51 31.31
CA THR A 41 8.07 2.36 30.52
C THR A 41 7.99 2.92 29.09
N ARG A 42 6.78 3.17 28.55
CA ARG A 42 6.59 3.73 27.20
C ARG A 42 6.54 5.26 27.16
N VAL A 43 6.24 5.91 28.29
CA VAL A 43 6.22 7.37 28.39
C VAL A 43 7.64 7.93 28.33
N GLU A 44 8.58 7.31 29.05
CA GLU A 44 10.00 7.67 29.02
C GLU A 44 10.60 7.57 27.62
N GLU A 45 10.17 6.57 26.85
CA GLU A 45 10.59 6.37 25.46
C GLU A 45 10.08 7.46 24.52
N LEU A 46 8.80 7.84 24.63
CA LEU A 46 8.23 8.98 23.90
C LEU A 46 8.91 10.31 24.26
N CYS A 47 9.21 10.51 25.54
CA CYS A 47 9.94 11.67 26.02
C CYS A 47 11.37 11.72 25.47
N ARG A 48 12.07 10.58 25.48
CA ARG A 48 13.39 10.44 24.89
C ARG A 48 13.36 10.75 23.40
N GLU A 49 12.43 10.14 22.65
CA GLU A 49 12.28 10.35 21.21
C GLU A 49 12.00 11.82 20.87
N ARG A 50 11.06 12.47 21.58
CA ARG A 50 10.79 13.90 21.40
C ARG A 50 12.02 14.76 21.70
N ASN A 51 12.78 14.43 22.74
CA ASN A 51 13.96 15.19 23.13
C ASN A 51 15.14 14.98 22.16
N GLU A 52 15.33 13.77 21.64
CA GLU A 52 16.36 13.44 20.65
C GLU A 52 16.05 14.01 19.27
N ALA A 53 14.80 13.87 18.80
CA ALA A 53 14.37 14.35 17.49
C ALA A 53 14.18 15.87 17.47
N GLY A 54 13.83 16.47 18.60
CA GLY A 54 13.40 17.86 18.70
C GLY A 54 11.93 18.06 18.32
N LYS A 55 11.39 19.21 18.71
CA LYS A 55 9.96 19.53 18.61
C LYS A 55 9.41 19.45 17.18
N ASP A 56 10.13 19.98 16.20
CA ASP A 56 9.64 20.10 14.83
C ASP A 56 9.62 18.74 14.10
N ALA A 57 10.66 17.92 14.29
CA ALA A 57 10.71 16.58 13.73
C ALA A 57 9.65 15.67 14.36
N PHE A 58 9.45 15.78 15.69
CA PHE A 58 8.38 15.06 16.38
C PHE A 58 7.00 15.51 15.88
N LYS A 59 6.78 16.83 15.68
CA LYS A 59 5.55 17.35 15.08
C LYS A 59 5.27 16.71 13.72
N ALA A 60 6.26 16.68 12.84
CA ALA A 60 6.12 16.08 11.51
C ALA A 60 5.79 14.58 11.60
N MET A 61 6.39 13.86 12.55
CA MET A 61 6.10 12.45 12.78
C MET A 61 4.65 12.23 13.24
N VAL A 62 4.16 13.04 14.17
CA VAL A 62 2.76 12.96 14.62
C VAL A 62 1.80 13.29 13.47
N ILE A 63 2.07 14.33 12.69
CA ILE A 63 1.29 14.65 11.48
C ILE A 63 1.28 13.45 10.53
N ALA A 64 2.43 12.81 10.28
CA ALA A 64 2.49 11.66 9.40
C ALA A 64 1.63 10.49 9.90
N LEU A 65 1.77 10.12 11.17
CA LEU A 65 1.05 9.00 11.77
C LEU A 65 -0.46 9.23 11.80
N TYR A 66 -0.89 10.42 12.22
CA TYR A 66 -2.31 10.75 12.30
C TYR A 66 -2.94 10.95 10.93
N SER A 67 -2.22 11.49 9.94
CA SER A 67 -2.72 11.59 8.56
C SER A 67 -2.92 10.21 7.94
N GLN A 68 -2.05 9.24 8.23
CA GLN A 68 -2.24 7.86 7.79
C GLN A 68 -3.46 7.22 8.46
N LYS A 69 -3.70 7.50 9.75
CA LYS A 69 -4.79 6.91 10.52
C LYS A 69 -6.15 7.54 10.21
N PHE A 70 -6.17 8.85 10.02
CA PHE A 70 -7.37 9.65 9.77
C PHE A 70 -7.25 10.31 8.40
N ALA A 71 -7.19 9.49 7.35
CA ALA A 71 -6.92 9.96 5.99
C ALA A 71 -7.96 10.96 5.45
N ASN A 72 -9.16 11.00 6.03
CA ASN A 72 -10.23 11.93 5.68
C ASN A 72 -10.24 13.20 6.54
N GLY A 73 -9.43 13.27 7.60
CA GLY A 73 -9.29 14.46 8.44
C GLY A 73 -8.62 15.61 7.69
N THR A 74 -8.95 16.84 8.06
CA THR A 74 -8.36 18.05 7.46
C THR A 74 -6.95 18.31 7.96
N PHE A 75 -6.18 19.15 7.26
CA PHE A 75 -4.85 19.54 7.70
C PHE A 75 -4.90 20.23 9.07
N GLU A 76 -5.92 21.05 9.29
CA GLU A 76 -6.15 21.81 10.51
C GLU A 76 -6.46 20.88 11.69
N GLU A 77 -7.30 19.86 11.50
CA GLU A 77 -7.62 18.86 12.52
C GLU A 77 -6.39 18.02 12.93
N ILE A 78 -5.61 17.59 11.93
CA ILE A 78 -4.39 16.81 12.16
C ILE A 78 -3.32 17.68 12.85
N SER A 79 -3.17 18.93 12.42
CA SER A 79 -2.24 19.87 13.04
C SER A 79 -2.63 20.19 14.48
N ALA A 80 -3.92 20.40 14.75
CA ALA A 80 -4.44 20.61 16.11
C ALA A 80 -4.16 19.41 17.02
N THR A 81 -4.35 18.19 16.50
CA THR A 81 -4.00 16.95 17.20
C THR A 81 -2.50 16.91 17.54
N SER A 82 -1.66 17.21 16.55
CA SER A 82 -0.21 17.22 16.73
C SER A 82 0.25 18.26 17.75
N ASP A 83 -0.33 19.45 17.72
CA ASP A 83 -0.02 20.51 18.67
C ASP A 83 -0.47 20.16 20.10
N HIS A 84 -1.60 19.45 20.23
CA HIS A 84 -2.07 18.99 21.53
C HIS A 84 -1.15 17.92 22.12
N ILE A 85 -0.74 16.92 21.33
CA ILE A 85 0.20 15.87 21.77
C ILE A 85 1.53 16.47 22.20
N LEU A 86 2.04 17.45 21.46
CA LEU A 86 3.27 18.15 21.84
C LEU A 86 3.15 18.88 23.18
N LYS A 87 1.99 19.50 23.48
CA LYS A 87 1.74 20.13 24.78
C LYS A 87 1.73 19.12 25.92
N ILE A 88 1.15 17.93 25.69
CA ILE A 88 1.17 16.83 26.67
C ILE A 88 2.61 16.43 26.98
N LEU A 89 3.43 16.21 25.95
CA LEU A 89 4.83 15.82 26.13
C LEU A 89 5.66 16.94 26.78
N GLU A 90 5.44 18.19 26.41
CA GLU A 90 6.11 19.33 27.07
C GLU A 90 5.80 19.39 28.57
N LYS A 91 4.56 19.06 28.95
CA LYS A 91 4.12 19.03 30.34
C LYS A 91 4.64 17.80 31.10
N CYS A 92 4.53 16.62 30.50
CA CYS A 92 4.76 15.35 31.18
C CYS A 92 6.19 14.80 31.06
N CYS A 93 7.01 15.31 30.14
CA CYS A 93 8.41 14.92 30.00
C CYS A 93 9.38 15.81 30.80
N SER A 94 8.85 16.70 31.64
CA SER A 94 9.66 17.51 32.55
C SER A 94 10.20 16.63 33.68
N PRO A 95 11.44 16.85 34.18
CA PRO A 95 11.95 16.16 35.37
C PRO A 95 11.05 16.30 36.60
N ASP A 96 10.29 17.39 36.67
CA ASP A 96 9.37 17.72 37.77
C ASP A 96 7.92 17.24 37.52
N ALA A 97 7.69 16.44 36.47
CA ALA A 97 6.35 15.97 36.15
C ALA A 97 5.83 14.99 37.22
N ASN A 98 4.54 15.11 37.55
CA ASN A 98 3.89 14.21 38.50
C ASN A 98 3.87 12.76 37.96
N PRO A 99 4.03 11.74 38.82
CA PRO A 99 3.72 10.36 38.47
C PRO A 99 2.29 10.26 37.93
N GLY A 100 2.10 9.60 36.79
CA GLY A 100 0.78 9.47 36.15
C GLY A 100 0.34 10.65 35.26
N CYS A 101 1.22 11.64 35.01
CA CYS A 101 0.90 12.80 34.17
C CYS A 101 0.41 12.36 32.78
N TYR A 102 1.16 11.48 32.11
CA TYR A 102 0.88 11.11 30.73
C TYR A 102 -0.44 10.32 30.61
N GLU A 103 -0.73 9.43 31.54
CA GLU A 103 -1.97 8.65 31.60
C GLU A 103 -3.18 9.58 31.77
N LYS A 104 -3.06 10.58 32.65
CA LYS A 104 -4.12 11.57 32.86
C LYS A 104 -4.35 12.41 31.60
N GLU A 105 -3.30 12.99 31.03
CA GLU A 105 -3.45 13.87 29.85
C GLU A 105 -3.92 13.09 28.62
N THR A 106 -3.47 11.84 28.44
CA THR A 106 -3.94 10.96 27.37
C THR A 106 -5.42 10.62 27.52
N ARG A 107 -5.90 10.37 28.75
CA ARG A 107 -7.33 10.18 29.03
C ARG A 107 -8.14 11.43 28.66
N GLU A 108 -7.64 12.61 29.00
CA GLU A 108 -8.27 13.88 28.64
C GLU A 108 -8.28 14.10 27.12
N LEU A 109 -7.19 13.77 26.42
CA LEU A 109 -7.10 13.82 24.96
C LEU A 109 -8.18 12.95 24.31
N VAL A 110 -8.37 11.72 24.79
CA VAL A 110 -9.37 10.79 24.26
C VAL A 110 -10.78 11.30 24.51
N THR A 111 -11.03 11.80 25.72
CA THR A 111 -12.30 12.45 26.07
C THR A 111 -12.60 13.58 25.10
N LEU A 112 -11.58 14.39 24.74
CA LEU A 112 -11.71 15.47 23.78
C LEU A 112 -11.97 14.96 22.35
N PHE A 113 -11.33 13.87 21.89
CA PHE A 113 -11.65 13.21 20.61
C PHE A 113 -13.13 12.77 20.53
N CYS A 114 -13.67 12.29 21.64
CA CYS A 114 -15.04 11.80 21.75
C CYS A 114 -16.11 12.89 21.81
N ARG A 115 -15.73 14.16 21.97
CA ARG A 115 -16.70 15.27 21.94
C ARG A 115 -17.20 15.54 20.53
N LYS A 116 -18.46 15.96 20.40
CA LYS A 116 -19.05 16.31 19.09
C LYS A 116 -18.40 17.54 18.47
N ASP A 117 -18.06 18.53 19.28
CA ASP A 117 -17.41 19.80 18.92
C ASP A 117 -15.87 19.72 18.93
N SER A 118 -15.31 18.50 18.90
CA SER A 118 -13.87 18.28 18.93
C SER A 118 -13.16 18.90 17.71
N PRO A 119 -12.02 19.61 17.89
CA PRO A 119 -11.21 20.14 16.80
C PRO A 119 -10.31 19.06 16.14
N PHE A 120 -10.53 17.79 16.45
CA PHE A 120 -9.72 16.66 16.03
C PHE A 120 -10.40 15.83 14.95
N PRO A 121 -9.64 15.08 14.14
CA PRO A 121 -10.21 14.36 13.02
C PRO A 121 -11.16 13.26 13.51
N LYS A 122 -12.22 13.03 12.73
CA LYS A 122 -13.21 11.99 12.98
C LYS A 122 -12.86 10.69 12.26
N HIS A 123 -13.39 9.58 12.77
CA HIS A 123 -13.31 8.26 12.14
C HIS A 123 -14.67 7.55 12.27
N PRO A 124 -15.15 6.80 11.25
CA PRO A 124 -16.45 6.13 11.31
C PRO A 124 -16.66 5.22 12.53
N ASP A 125 -15.60 4.55 12.98
CA ASP A 125 -15.62 3.69 14.17
C ASP A 125 -15.23 4.41 15.48
N LEU A 126 -15.00 5.72 15.47
CA LEU A 126 -14.60 6.47 16.67
C LEU A 126 -15.69 6.44 17.74
N ASP A 127 -16.95 6.62 17.36
CA ASP A 127 -18.08 6.64 18.30
C ASP A 127 -18.24 5.29 19.03
N LYS A 128 -17.93 4.18 18.35
CA LYS A 128 -17.91 2.84 18.96
C LYS A 128 -16.85 2.74 20.05
N CYS A 129 -15.69 3.36 19.85
CA CYS A 129 -14.63 3.42 20.86
C CYS A 129 -15.00 4.34 22.02
N CYS A 130 -15.62 5.49 21.73
CA CYS A 130 -16.05 6.44 22.75
C CYS A 130 -17.16 5.90 23.66
N GLY A 131 -17.97 4.95 23.17
CA GLY A 131 -18.98 4.25 23.99
C GLY A 131 -18.43 3.16 24.90
N LYS A 132 -17.13 2.82 24.82
CA LYS A 132 -16.49 1.83 25.69
C LYS A 132 -16.02 2.45 27.00
N GLY A 133 -15.73 1.61 28.00
CA GLY A 133 -15.11 2.06 29.25
C GLY A 133 -13.67 2.55 29.05
N GLU A 134 -13.19 3.43 29.93
CA GLU A 134 -11.87 4.08 29.79
C GLU A 134 -10.70 3.08 29.65
N HIS A 135 -10.80 1.92 30.28
CA HIS A 135 -9.80 0.86 30.22
C HIS A 135 -9.70 0.19 28.83
N GLU A 136 -10.74 0.28 28.00
CA GLU A 136 -10.76 -0.28 26.64
C GLU A 136 -10.45 0.75 25.55
N TRP A 137 -10.45 2.05 25.88
CA TRP A 137 -10.25 3.13 24.90
C TRP A 137 -8.96 2.94 24.12
N GLY A 138 -7.91 2.46 24.77
CA GLY A 138 -6.63 2.24 24.13
C GLY A 138 -6.61 1.24 23.03
N LEU A 139 -6.98 0.01 23.37
CA LEU A 139 -7.06 -1.08 22.42
C LEU A 139 -8.06 -0.75 21.30
N CYS A 140 -9.17 -0.07 21.62
CA CYS A 140 -10.13 0.33 20.61
C CYS A 140 -9.57 1.38 19.65
N LEU A 141 -8.99 2.47 20.15
CA LEU A 141 -8.41 3.51 19.31
C LEU A 141 -7.24 2.98 18.49
N ALA A 142 -6.44 2.06 19.04
CA ALA A 142 -5.39 1.34 18.32
C ALA A 142 -5.94 0.54 17.12
N SER A 143 -7.14 -0.04 17.29
CA SER A 143 -7.79 -0.90 16.31
C SER A 143 -8.49 -0.16 15.17
N LEU A 144 -8.66 1.17 15.26
CA LEU A 144 -9.28 1.97 14.20
C LEU A 144 -8.62 1.69 12.86
N HIS A 145 -9.44 1.31 11.89
CA HIS A 145 -8.97 0.92 10.58
C HIS A 145 -8.56 2.13 9.74
N TYR A 146 -7.82 1.87 8.67
CA TYR A 146 -7.52 2.90 7.67
C TYR A 146 -8.73 3.10 6.77
N SER A 147 -8.92 4.34 6.32
CA SER A 147 -9.99 4.68 5.39
C SER A 147 -9.94 3.74 4.18
N SER A 148 -11.10 3.22 3.78
CA SER A 148 -11.26 2.46 2.54
C SER A 148 -11.43 3.36 1.33
N GLU A 149 -11.54 4.66 1.54
CA GLU A 149 -11.74 5.64 0.49
C GLU A 149 -10.44 5.91 -0.26
N GLU A 150 -10.52 5.83 -1.59
CA GLU A 150 -9.46 6.27 -2.47
C GLU A 150 -9.43 7.79 -2.51
N LEU A 151 -8.39 8.37 -1.92
CA LEU A 151 -8.15 9.81 -2.05
C LEU A 151 -7.73 10.14 -3.49
N PRO A 152 -8.12 11.31 -4.02
CA PRO A 152 -7.61 11.80 -5.29
C PRO A 152 -6.08 11.78 -5.30
N SER A 153 -5.49 11.53 -6.47
CA SER A 153 -4.04 11.60 -6.67
C SER A 153 -3.44 12.86 -6.07
N LEU A 154 -2.23 12.76 -5.54
CA LEU A 154 -1.50 13.92 -5.03
C LEU A 154 -1.36 14.94 -6.17
N GLN A 155 -1.82 16.16 -5.93
CA GLN A 155 -1.68 17.23 -6.91
C GLN A 155 -0.19 17.49 -7.15
N GLU A 156 0.24 17.35 -8.41
CA GLU A 156 1.60 17.69 -8.80
C GLU A 156 1.70 19.20 -8.95
N LEU A 157 2.42 19.84 -8.02
CA LEU A 157 2.71 21.26 -8.08
C LEU A 157 3.76 21.56 -9.16
N THR A 158 3.58 22.69 -9.85
CA THR A 158 4.61 23.28 -10.70
C THR A 158 5.82 23.71 -9.87
N ASN A 159 6.99 23.85 -10.49
CA ASN A 159 8.19 24.29 -9.78
C ASN A 159 7.99 25.68 -9.16
N GLU A 160 7.25 26.55 -9.86
CA GLU A 160 6.91 27.89 -9.42
C GLU A 160 5.99 27.87 -8.19
N GLU A 161 4.95 27.03 -8.19
CA GLU A 161 4.07 26.83 -7.02
C GLU A 161 4.82 26.27 -5.82
N ILE A 162 5.73 25.32 -6.03
CA ILE A 162 6.60 24.78 -4.96
C ILE A 162 7.39 25.91 -4.31
N CYS A 163 8.02 26.76 -5.12
CA CYS A 163 8.81 27.87 -4.63
C CYS A 163 7.98 28.95 -3.95
N GLU A 164 6.76 29.19 -4.42
CA GLU A 164 5.84 30.11 -3.75
C GLU A 164 5.42 29.58 -2.38
N GLN A 165 5.04 28.31 -2.29
CA GLN A 165 4.68 27.70 -1.01
C GLN A 165 5.84 27.70 -0.01
N LEU A 166 7.08 27.49 -0.48
CA LEU A 166 8.27 27.53 0.38
C LEU A 166 8.50 28.90 1.02
N LYS A 167 8.10 30.02 0.37
CA LYS A 167 8.24 31.38 0.93
C LYS A 167 7.42 31.59 2.19
N HIS A 168 6.34 30.82 2.38
CA HIS A 168 5.54 30.86 3.61
C HIS A 168 6.22 30.15 4.80
N GLY A 169 7.38 29.52 4.58
CA GLY A 169 8.22 28.90 5.60
C GLY A 169 8.38 27.39 5.39
N ALA A 170 9.63 26.92 5.47
CA ALA A 170 9.98 25.50 5.27
C ALA A 170 9.23 24.55 6.21
N GLN A 171 8.96 24.97 7.45
CA GLN A 171 8.22 24.16 8.42
C GLN A 171 6.76 23.93 8.01
N VAL A 172 6.05 24.98 7.59
CA VAL A 172 4.65 24.89 7.15
C VAL A 172 4.56 24.10 5.85
N PHE A 173 5.49 24.37 4.92
CA PHE A 173 5.60 23.63 3.67
C PHE A 173 5.82 22.13 3.90
N SER A 174 6.77 21.78 4.76
CA SER A 174 7.06 20.40 5.17
C SER A 174 5.84 19.74 5.80
N ALA A 175 5.19 20.39 6.78
CA ALA A 175 4.02 19.85 7.46
C ALA A 175 2.85 19.57 6.50
N ARG A 176 2.56 20.49 5.56
CA ARG A 176 1.50 20.29 4.55
C ARG A 176 1.83 19.16 3.60
N TYR A 177 3.07 19.08 3.12
CA TYR A 177 3.49 18.00 2.23
C TYR A 177 3.48 16.64 2.96
N THR A 178 3.93 16.57 4.22
CA THR A 178 3.82 15.36 5.04
C THR A 178 2.36 14.93 5.20
N TYR A 179 1.45 15.85 5.52
CA TYR A 179 0.02 15.54 5.63
C TYR A 179 -0.55 14.95 4.33
N GLU A 180 -0.34 15.61 3.19
CA GLU A 180 -0.88 15.17 1.89
C GLU A 180 -0.27 13.84 1.42
N LEU A 181 1.01 13.62 1.69
CA LEU A 181 1.66 12.37 1.34
C LEU A 181 1.20 11.25 2.27
N SER A 182 1.24 11.44 3.59
CA SER A 182 0.88 10.42 4.57
C SER A 182 -0.54 9.88 4.42
N ARG A 183 -1.53 10.74 4.18
CA ARG A 183 -2.92 10.28 3.98
C ARG A 183 -3.12 9.38 2.75
N ARG A 184 -2.21 9.41 1.78
CA ARG A 184 -2.21 8.54 0.58
C ARG A 184 -1.33 7.29 0.73
N TYR A 185 -0.42 7.30 1.69
CA TYR A 185 0.52 6.21 1.96
C TYR A 185 0.24 5.59 3.33
N GLN A 186 -1.01 5.17 3.55
CA GLN A 186 -1.53 4.69 4.85
C GLN A 186 -0.95 3.32 5.25
N SER A 187 -0.60 2.50 4.27
CA SER A 187 -0.17 1.10 4.43
C SER A 187 1.33 0.91 4.66
N ILE A 188 2.13 1.99 4.60
CA ILE A 188 3.58 1.94 4.80
C ILE A 188 4.03 2.65 6.09
N PRO A 189 5.21 2.28 6.61
CA PRO A 189 5.90 2.99 7.67
C PRO A 189 5.94 4.52 7.47
N ALA A 190 5.62 5.30 8.51
CA ALA A 190 5.58 6.77 8.45
C ALA A 190 6.97 7.39 8.20
N ASP A 191 8.04 6.76 8.65
CA ASP A 191 9.43 7.21 8.42
C ASP A 191 9.83 7.15 6.93
N LEU A 192 9.28 6.22 6.15
CA LEU A 192 9.45 6.22 4.69
C LEU A 192 8.81 7.45 4.05
N VAL A 193 7.62 7.84 4.56
CA VAL A 193 6.93 9.06 4.11
C VAL A 193 7.72 10.31 4.52
N LEU A 194 8.19 10.38 5.77
CA LEU A 194 9.01 11.49 6.26
C LEU A 194 10.32 11.63 5.48
N LYS A 195 10.96 10.52 5.10
CA LYS A 195 12.14 10.52 4.23
C LYS A 195 11.82 11.12 2.86
N ALA A 196 10.65 10.79 2.30
CA ALA A 196 10.19 11.36 1.04
C ALA A 196 9.92 12.86 1.14
N THR A 197 9.26 13.28 2.23
CA THR A 197 9.05 14.70 2.56
C THR A 197 10.39 15.43 2.67
N LYS A 198 11.35 14.89 3.41
CA LYS A 198 12.68 15.49 3.55
C LYS A 198 13.34 15.71 2.20
N ASN A 199 13.42 14.69 1.35
CA ASN A 199 14.00 14.81 0.01
C ASN A 199 13.29 15.89 -0.83
N TYR A 200 11.95 15.99 -0.71
CA TYR A 200 11.16 16.99 -1.42
C TYR A 200 11.41 18.43 -0.94
N VAL A 201 11.51 18.62 0.37
CA VAL A 201 11.82 19.92 0.99
C VAL A 201 13.25 20.36 0.65
N GLU A 202 14.23 19.46 0.78
CA GLU A 202 15.64 19.75 0.43
C GLU A 202 15.77 20.11 -1.05
N MET A 203 15.06 19.42 -1.94
CA MET A 203 14.98 19.77 -3.36
C MET A 203 14.42 21.19 -3.55
N ALA A 204 13.32 21.53 -2.88
CA ALA A 204 12.70 22.85 -3.00
C ALA A 204 13.66 23.96 -2.52
N GLU A 205 14.26 23.80 -1.34
CA GLU A 205 15.23 24.75 -0.78
C GLU A 205 16.43 24.96 -1.70
N LYS A 206 16.95 23.87 -2.26
CA LYS A 206 18.11 23.89 -3.16
C LYS A 206 17.80 24.52 -4.52
N CYS A 207 16.61 24.29 -5.07
CA CYS A 207 16.29 24.66 -6.44
C CYS A 207 15.55 25.99 -6.59
N CYS A 208 14.82 26.45 -5.56
CA CYS A 208 14.08 27.72 -5.60
C CYS A 208 14.96 28.97 -5.54
N SER A 209 16.19 28.83 -5.04
CA SER A 209 17.17 29.92 -4.92
C SER A 209 18.13 30.03 -6.11
N ARG A 210 18.02 29.15 -7.13
CA ARG A 210 18.98 29.05 -8.24
C ARG A 210 18.50 29.73 -9.53
N SER A 211 19.42 30.35 -10.25
CA SER A 211 19.18 30.97 -11.57
C SER A 211 18.70 29.97 -12.62
N LEU A 212 19.11 28.70 -12.53
CA LEU A 212 18.66 27.59 -13.39
C LEU A 212 17.71 26.63 -12.66
N SER A 213 16.68 27.19 -12.01
CA SER A 213 15.74 26.43 -11.17
C SER A 213 15.14 25.20 -11.86
N LYS A 214 14.71 25.32 -13.13
CA LYS A 214 14.13 24.20 -13.91
C LYS A 214 15.07 23.00 -14.05
N ILE A 215 16.34 23.25 -14.37
CA ILE A 215 17.35 22.18 -14.53
C ILE A 215 17.65 21.53 -13.18
N CYS A 216 17.73 22.33 -12.11
CA CYS A 216 17.91 21.82 -10.75
C CYS A 216 16.78 20.86 -10.36
N PHE A 217 15.51 21.27 -10.50
CA PHE A 217 14.37 20.41 -10.17
C PHE A 217 14.37 19.10 -10.97
N LEU A 218 14.71 19.14 -12.25
CA LEU A 218 14.81 17.93 -13.06
C LEU A 218 15.86 16.95 -12.51
N GLN A 219 17.05 17.46 -12.15
CA GLN A 219 18.13 16.65 -11.60
C GLN A 219 17.74 16.02 -10.24
N GLU A 220 17.18 16.80 -9.33
CA GLU A 220 16.74 16.30 -8.01
C GLU A 220 15.61 15.26 -8.13
N ARG A 221 14.61 15.51 -8.99
CA ARG A 221 13.53 14.54 -9.24
C ARG A 221 14.06 13.23 -9.80
N LEU A 222 15.06 13.27 -10.69
CA LEU A 222 15.72 12.07 -11.20
C LEU A 222 16.51 11.34 -10.11
N GLN A 223 17.21 12.08 -9.25
CA GLN A 223 17.97 11.50 -8.12
C GLN A 223 17.06 10.75 -7.14
N HIS A 224 15.85 11.26 -6.87
CA HIS A 224 14.90 10.65 -5.95
C HIS A 224 13.83 9.75 -6.61
N LYS A 225 13.90 9.58 -7.94
CA LYS A 225 12.92 8.81 -8.72
C LYS A 225 12.71 7.40 -8.18
N ASP A 226 13.79 6.65 -8.00
CA ASP A 226 13.71 5.23 -7.58
C ASP A 226 13.05 5.09 -6.19
N PHE A 227 13.34 6.01 -5.26
CA PHE A 227 12.70 6.01 -3.94
C PHE A 227 11.21 6.36 -4.00
N ASN A 228 10.81 7.34 -4.82
CA ASN A 228 9.39 7.68 -4.96
C ASN A 228 8.57 6.57 -5.63
N ILE A 229 9.17 5.86 -6.60
CA ILE A 229 8.55 4.66 -7.20
C ILE A 229 8.47 3.54 -6.15
N PHE A 230 9.51 3.35 -5.33
CA PHE A 230 9.50 2.38 -4.24
C PHE A 230 8.37 2.63 -3.25
N LEU A 231 8.08 3.88 -2.88
CA LEU A 231 6.97 4.19 -1.98
C LEU A 231 5.64 3.71 -2.56
N ARG A 232 5.39 3.95 -3.85
CA ARG A 232 4.17 3.50 -4.55
C ARG A 232 4.07 1.97 -4.56
N TYR A 233 5.17 1.32 -4.92
CA TYR A 233 5.28 -0.14 -4.93
C TYR A 233 5.03 -0.73 -3.53
N ALA A 234 5.74 -0.26 -2.51
CA ALA A 234 5.61 -0.74 -1.14
C ALA A 234 4.21 -0.50 -0.57
N SER A 235 3.62 0.67 -0.86
CA SER A 235 2.24 1.01 -0.48
C SER A 235 1.24 0.05 -1.08
N ASN A 236 1.34 -0.21 -2.39
CA ASN A 236 0.46 -1.13 -3.07
C ASN A 236 0.61 -2.56 -2.54
N VAL A 237 1.85 -3.03 -2.39
CA VAL A 237 2.14 -4.37 -1.88
C VAL A 237 1.63 -4.56 -0.44
N CYS A 238 1.82 -3.58 0.44
CA CYS A 238 1.31 -3.64 1.81
C CYS A 238 -0.22 -3.54 1.89
N GLU A 239 -0.84 -2.71 1.07
CA GLU A 239 -2.31 -2.59 0.99
C GLU A 239 -2.92 -3.93 0.54
N ASN A 240 -2.36 -4.55 -0.51
CA ASN A 240 -2.81 -5.85 -0.97
C ASN A 240 -2.57 -6.96 0.06
N ALA A 241 -1.39 -6.99 0.70
CA ALA A 241 -1.07 -7.99 1.72
C ALA A 241 -1.99 -7.91 2.95
N ARG A 242 -2.47 -6.71 3.29
CA ARG A 242 -3.39 -6.50 4.41
C ARG A 242 -4.83 -6.87 4.05
N HIS A 243 -5.27 -6.60 2.83
CA HIS A 243 -6.69 -6.66 2.47
C HIS A 243 -7.11 -7.90 1.69
N LEU A 244 -6.16 -8.62 1.07
CA LEU A 244 -6.44 -9.82 0.28
C LEU A 244 -5.81 -11.06 0.92
N LYS A 245 -6.64 -12.04 1.29
CA LYS A 245 -6.21 -13.25 2.01
C LYS A 245 -5.25 -14.10 1.16
N THR A 246 -5.42 -14.05 -0.16
CA THR A 246 -4.63 -14.82 -1.14
C THR A 246 -3.56 -13.98 -1.86
N HIS A 247 -3.30 -12.74 -1.40
CA HIS A 247 -2.22 -11.89 -1.95
C HIS A 247 -0.90 -12.63 -2.07
N LYS A 248 -0.51 -13.37 -1.03
CA LYS A 248 0.76 -14.11 -1.00
C LYS A 248 0.89 -15.14 -2.12
N THR A 249 -0.22 -15.77 -2.51
CA THR A 249 -0.26 -16.70 -3.64
C THR A 249 -0.18 -15.94 -4.96
N ALA A 250 -0.98 -14.88 -5.13
CA ALA A 250 -0.95 -14.06 -6.34
C ALA A 250 0.43 -13.42 -6.60
N PHE A 251 1.07 -12.92 -5.55
CA PHE A 251 2.42 -12.34 -5.60
C PHE A 251 3.48 -13.38 -5.99
N MET A 252 3.36 -14.61 -5.49
CA MET A 252 4.21 -15.73 -5.93
C MET A 252 4.01 -16.04 -7.41
N VAL A 253 2.75 -16.12 -7.88
CA VAL A 253 2.45 -16.34 -9.31
C VAL A 253 3.03 -15.24 -10.19
N TYR A 254 2.95 -13.99 -9.72
CA TYR A 254 3.48 -12.83 -10.43
C TYR A 254 4.97 -12.98 -10.74
N TYR A 255 5.80 -13.20 -9.71
CA TYR A 255 7.25 -13.35 -9.89
C TYR A 255 7.62 -14.65 -10.60
N ALA A 256 6.84 -15.72 -10.41
CA ALA A 256 7.05 -16.96 -11.14
C ALA A 256 6.83 -16.78 -12.64
N SER A 257 5.78 -16.05 -13.03
CA SER A 257 5.47 -15.77 -14.44
C SER A 257 6.50 -14.83 -15.05
N LEU A 258 6.96 -13.84 -14.29
CA LEU A 258 8.01 -12.90 -14.70
C LEU A 258 9.33 -13.62 -14.98
N LEU A 259 9.70 -14.57 -14.13
CA LEU A 259 11.01 -15.25 -14.17
C LEU A 259 10.97 -16.68 -14.71
N LYS A 260 9.80 -17.14 -15.14
CA LYS A 260 9.56 -18.51 -15.61
C LYS A 260 10.02 -19.57 -14.59
N LEU A 261 9.85 -19.27 -13.29
CA LEU A 261 10.25 -20.17 -12.22
C LEU A 261 9.22 -21.30 -12.05
N PRO A 262 9.64 -22.56 -11.92
CA PRO A 262 8.77 -23.64 -11.44
C PRO A 262 8.16 -23.34 -10.06
N PHE A 263 7.08 -24.05 -9.71
CA PHE A 263 6.33 -23.80 -8.47
C PHE A 263 7.21 -23.83 -7.21
N ASP A 264 8.00 -24.89 -7.00
CA ASP A 264 8.78 -25.06 -5.77
C ASP A 264 9.92 -24.00 -5.67
N ASP A 265 10.46 -23.55 -6.80
CA ASP A 265 11.45 -22.47 -6.86
C ASP A 265 10.80 -21.12 -6.54
N ALA A 266 9.65 -20.81 -7.13
CA ALA A 266 8.88 -19.60 -6.82
C ALA A 266 8.42 -19.57 -5.36
N PHE A 267 7.98 -20.71 -4.83
CA PHE A 267 7.57 -20.89 -3.45
C PHE A 267 8.72 -20.64 -2.46
N THR A 268 9.94 -20.98 -2.87
CA THR A 268 11.16 -20.73 -2.09
C THR A 268 11.60 -19.27 -2.22
N ALA A 269 11.65 -18.73 -3.45
CA ALA A 269 12.10 -17.37 -3.73
C ALA A 269 11.22 -16.29 -3.07
N THR A 270 9.93 -16.56 -2.91
CA THR A 270 8.96 -15.61 -2.33
C THR A 270 8.66 -15.86 -0.85
N ARG A 271 9.42 -16.74 -0.18
CA ARG A 271 9.22 -17.11 1.23
C ARG A 271 9.17 -15.90 2.17
N SER A 272 10.12 -14.97 2.05
CA SER A 272 10.22 -13.78 2.90
C SER A 272 8.93 -12.96 2.90
N ILE A 273 8.33 -12.81 1.72
CA ILE A 273 7.09 -12.08 1.52
C ILE A 273 5.88 -12.88 1.99
N ARG A 274 5.81 -14.16 1.63
CA ARG A 274 4.65 -15.00 1.93
C ARG A 274 4.41 -15.13 3.44
N ASP A 275 5.49 -15.24 4.21
CA ASP A 275 5.39 -15.66 5.61
C ASP A 275 5.28 -14.45 6.56
N ASN A 276 5.89 -13.30 6.23
CA ASN A 276 6.03 -12.19 7.19
C ASN A 276 5.62 -10.79 6.69
N LEU A 277 5.38 -10.60 5.38
CA LEU A 277 5.11 -9.25 4.85
C LEU A 277 3.86 -8.61 5.47
N ALA A 278 2.74 -9.34 5.53
CA ALA A 278 1.48 -8.80 6.06
C ALA A 278 1.64 -8.34 7.52
N TRP A 279 2.43 -9.08 8.30
CA TRP A 279 2.79 -8.70 9.65
C TRP A 279 3.67 -7.43 9.65
N CYS A 280 4.75 -7.37 8.86
CA CYS A 280 5.59 -6.17 8.75
C CYS A 280 4.77 -4.92 8.37
N CYS A 281 3.86 -5.04 7.40
CA CYS A 281 2.99 -3.95 6.96
C CYS A 281 2.02 -3.51 8.06
N SER A 282 1.53 -4.45 8.88
CA SER A 282 0.62 -4.16 9.99
C SER A 282 1.34 -3.52 11.18
N GLN A 283 2.57 -3.96 11.48
CA GLN A 283 3.43 -3.32 12.48
C GLN A 283 3.99 -1.99 12.01
N LYS A 284 3.82 -1.66 10.72
CA LYS A 284 4.39 -0.48 10.06
C LYS A 284 5.90 -0.34 10.25
N ASN A 285 6.62 -1.41 10.55
CA ASN A 285 8.04 -1.34 10.86
C ASN A 285 8.89 -1.24 9.57
N SER A 286 9.57 -0.11 9.35
CA SER A 286 10.37 0.10 8.14
C SER A 286 11.58 -0.81 8.01
N ARG A 287 12.21 -1.19 9.13
CA ARG A 287 13.29 -2.18 9.14
C ARG A 287 12.78 -3.54 8.70
N CYS A 288 11.68 -4.00 9.27
CA CYS A 288 11.00 -5.25 8.87
C CYS A 288 10.69 -5.24 7.37
N LEU A 289 10.05 -4.17 6.89
CA LEU A 289 9.68 -4.04 5.49
C LEU A 289 10.90 -4.03 4.55
N THR A 290 11.93 -3.26 4.89
CA THR A 290 13.18 -3.16 4.11
C THR A 290 13.92 -4.49 4.10
N GLU A 291 13.97 -5.20 5.23
CA GLU A 291 14.58 -6.51 5.35
C GLU A 291 13.86 -7.53 4.46
N LYS A 292 12.53 -7.60 4.48
CA LYS A 292 11.77 -8.54 3.63
C LYS A 292 11.89 -8.23 2.13
N PHE A 293 11.93 -6.96 1.74
CA PHE A 293 12.20 -6.60 0.35
C PHE A 293 13.64 -6.89 -0.06
N THR A 294 14.61 -6.75 0.84
CA THR A 294 16.02 -7.12 0.59
C THR A 294 16.16 -8.63 0.43
N GLU A 295 15.55 -9.42 1.32
CA GLU A 295 15.52 -10.88 1.21
C GLU A 295 14.87 -11.32 -0.12
N LEU A 296 13.75 -10.70 -0.51
CA LEU A 296 13.11 -10.97 -1.80
C LEU A 296 14.05 -10.65 -2.97
N HIS A 297 14.65 -9.45 -2.97
CA HIS A 297 15.58 -9.03 -4.02
C HIS A 297 16.75 -10.02 -4.15
N GLN A 298 17.35 -10.43 -3.04
CA GLN A 298 18.43 -11.42 -3.03
C GLN A 298 17.98 -12.78 -3.57
N ALA A 299 16.81 -13.25 -3.15
CA ALA A 299 16.27 -14.53 -3.60
C ALA A 299 15.97 -14.54 -5.11
N LEU A 300 15.40 -13.46 -5.64
CA LEU A 300 15.08 -13.32 -7.07
C LEU A 300 16.33 -13.14 -7.94
N CYS A 301 17.35 -12.45 -7.42
CA CYS A 301 18.60 -12.20 -8.15
C CYS A 301 19.66 -13.28 -7.98
N ASN A 302 19.42 -14.33 -7.18
CA ASN A 302 20.36 -15.44 -7.04
C ASN A 302 20.58 -16.17 -8.39
N ASP A 303 21.80 -16.62 -8.66
CA ASP A 303 22.21 -17.18 -9.95
C ASP A 303 21.82 -18.66 -10.15
N SER A 304 21.34 -19.32 -9.10
CA SER A 304 20.92 -20.73 -9.14
C SER A 304 19.54 -20.96 -9.77
N SER A 305 18.80 -19.89 -10.10
CA SER A 305 17.43 -19.98 -10.64
C SER A 305 17.45 -20.23 -12.16
N PRO A 306 17.02 -21.40 -12.67
CA PRO A 306 17.22 -21.82 -14.06
C PRO A 306 16.44 -21.01 -15.12
N GLY A 307 15.53 -20.12 -14.70
CA GLY A 307 14.78 -19.22 -15.58
C GLY A 307 15.61 -18.01 -15.96
N LEU A 308 16.40 -18.13 -17.03
CA LEU A 308 17.34 -17.11 -17.51
C LEU A 308 16.69 -15.73 -17.71
N LYS A 309 17.03 -14.89 -16.75
CA LYS A 309 16.97 -13.44 -16.62
C LYS A 309 17.24 -12.74 -17.96
N SER A 310 16.23 -12.06 -18.50
CA SER A 310 16.44 -11.12 -19.61
C SER A 310 17.55 -10.13 -19.25
N GLU A 311 18.22 -9.56 -20.26
CA GLU A 311 19.23 -8.51 -20.03
C GLU A 311 18.66 -7.38 -19.15
N ASP A 312 17.38 -7.05 -19.34
CA ASP A 312 16.68 -6.03 -18.55
C ASP A 312 16.44 -6.46 -17.10
N PHE A 313 16.13 -7.73 -16.85
CA PHE A 313 16.06 -8.24 -15.47
C PHE A 313 17.41 -8.15 -14.76
N GLN A 314 18.50 -8.47 -15.45
CA GLN A 314 19.85 -8.34 -14.89
C GLN A 314 20.20 -6.88 -14.58
N LYS A 315 19.81 -5.94 -15.44
CA LYS A 315 19.93 -4.50 -15.16
C LYS A 315 19.18 -4.10 -13.89
N CYS A 316 17.98 -4.66 -13.67
CA CYS A 316 17.23 -4.44 -12.44
C CYS A 316 17.94 -5.03 -11.20
N CYS A 317 18.53 -6.21 -11.31
CA CYS A 317 19.29 -6.83 -10.22
C CYS A 317 20.50 -6.00 -9.76
N GLY A 318 21.11 -5.22 -10.66
CA GLY A 318 22.21 -4.31 -10.34
C GLY A 318 21.82 -3.09 -9.51
N LYS A 319 20.53 -2.83 -9.29
CA LYS A 319 20.04 -1.74 -8.43
C LYS A 319 19.98 -2.17 -6.96
N ALA A 320 20.03 -1.20 -6.05
CA ALA A 320 19.68 -1.43 -4.64
C ALA A 320 18.19 -1.81 -4.50
N PRO A 321 17.76 -2.51 -3.43
CA PRO A 321 16.38 -3.01 -3.31
C PRO A 321 15.27 -2.00 -3.59
N PRO A 322 15.33 -0.73 -3.13
CA PRO A 322 14.31 0.28 -3.46
C PRO A 322 14.19 0.55 -4.97
N GLY A 323 15.27 0.43 -5.73
CA GLY A 323 15.23 0.55 -7.19
C GLY A 323 15.01 -0.78 -7.91
N ALA A 324 15.47 -1.89 -7.35
CA ALA A 324 15.46 -3.20 -8.00
C ALA A 324 14.06 -3.78 -8.14
N LEU A 325 13.31 -3.87 -7.03
CA LEU A 325 11.98 -4.48 -7.07
C LEU A 325 11.00 -3.72 -7.98
N PRO A 326 10.89 -2.38 -7.92
CA PRO A 326 10.03 -1.67 -8.85
C PRO A 326 10.56 -1.69 -10.29
N CYS A 327 11.87 -1.84 -10.51
CA CYS A 327 12.41 -2.06 -11.85
C CYS A 327 11.94 -3.41 -12.41
N MET A 328 12.04 -4.49 -11.64
CA MET A 328 11.56 -5.82 -12.03
C MET A 328 10.06 -5.81 -12.28
N ASP A 329 9.33 -5.11 -11.41
CA ASP A 329 7.89 -4.93 -11.52
C ASP A 329 7.50 -4.25 -12.84
N ASN A 330 8.39 -3.45 -13.43
CA ASN A 330 8.19 -2.80 -14.73
C ASN A 330 8.37 -3.69 -15.96
N LEU A 331 8.89 -4.90 -15.80
CA LEU A 331 9.16 -5.80 -16.91
C LEU A 331 7.89 -6.51 -17.39
N GLU A 332 7.90 -6.90 -18.66
CA GLU A 332 6.78 -7.63 -19.27
C GLU A 332 6.71 -9.07 -18.77
N ARG A 333 5.50 -9.48 -18.37
CA ARG A 333 5.18 -10.87 -18.04
C ARG A 333 4.63 -11.57 -19.27
N HIS A 334 4.95 -12.86 -19.39
CA HIS A 334 4.51 -13.69 -20.50
C HIS A 334 3.71 -14.87 -19.97
N ALA A 335 2.69 -15.30 -20.70
CA ALA A 335 1.90 -16.46 -20.34
C ALA A 335 2.81 -17.70 -20.25
N GLN A 336 2.74 -18.41 -19.14
CA GLN A 336 3.51 -19.63 -18.90
C GLN A 336 2.56 -20.82 -18.74
N LEU A 337 2.97 -21.97 -19.27
CA LEU A 337 2.30 -23.25 -19.12
C LEU A 337 3.20 -24.15 -18.28
N PHE A 338 2.79 -24.38 -17.04
CA PHE A 338 3.47 -25.31 -16.13
C PHE A 338 2.73 -26.65 -16.10
N PRO A 339 3.44 -27.79 -16.11
CA PRO A 339 2.82 -29.10 -16.05
C PRO A 339 2.15 -29.34 -14.69
N GLY A 340 1.01 -30.05 -14.70
CA GLY A 340 0.40 -30.65 -13.52
C GLY A 340 -1.08 -30.99 -13.70
N THR A 341 -1.68 -31.51 -12.64
CA THR A 341 -3.04 -32.07 -12.64
C THR A 341 -4.09 -30.97 -12.71
N ALA A 342 -4.98 -31.05 -13.71
CA ALA A 342 -6.14 -30.18 -13.79
C ALA A 342 -7.12 -30.54 -12.66
N LEU A 343 -7.42 -29.58 -11.78
CA LEU A 343 -8.57 -29.69 -10.89
C LEU A 343 -9.82 -29.40 -11.71
N SER A 344 -10.80 -30.29 -11.63
CA SER A 344 -12.03 -30.21 -12.44
C SER A 344 -13.24 -29.78 -11.63
N SER A 345 -13.19 -29.91 -10.29
CA SER A 345 -14.32 -29.60 -9.41
C SER A 345 -13.89 -28.89 -8.12
N LEU A 346 -14.84 -28.20 -7.49
CA LEU A 346 -14.64 -27.62 -6.15
C LEU A 346 -14.50 -28.68 -5.05
N SER A 347 -15.05 -29.88 -5.22
CA SER A 347 -14.82 -30.97 -4.24
C SER A 347 -13.34 -31.34 -4.15
N ASP A 348 -12.62 -31.25 -5.28
CA ASP A 348 -11.16 -31.47 -5.28
C ASP A 348 -10.41 -30.39 -4.49
N LEU A 349 -11.02 -29.21 -4.27
CA LEU A 349 -10.47 -28.13 -3.44
C LEU A 349 -10.65 -28.43 -1.94
N CYS A 350 -11.77 -29.06 -1.55
CA CYS A 350 -12.07 -29.41 -0.16
C CYS A 350 -11.18 -30.53 0.39
N ASP A 351 -10.70 -31.43 -0.47
CA ASP A 351 -9.81 -32.56 -0.12
C ASP A 351 -8.32 -32.19 -0.12
N THR A 352 -7.96 -30.90 -0.23
CA THR A 352 -6.55 -30.47 -0.32
C THR A 352 -5.88 -30.33 1.06
N GLY A 353 -5.56 -31.45 1.70
CA GLY A 353 -4.90 -31.55 3.02
C GLY A 353 -3.98 -30.37 3.43
N ASP A 354 -2.72 -30.35 2.98
CA ASP A 354 -1.72 -29.32 3.39
C ASP A 354 -1.89 -27.96 2.66
N GLY A 355 -2.93 -27.78 1.84
CA GLY A 355 -3.17 -26.61 1.01
C GLY A 355 -2.14 -26.36 -0.11
N LYS A 356 -1.13 -27.23 -0.30
CA LYS A 356 -0.09 -27.07 -1.33
C LYS A 356 -0.61 -27.42 -2.73
N ALA A 357 -1.49 -28.41 -2.83
CA ALA A 357 -2.16 -28.76 -4.09
C ALA A 357 -3.00 -27.58 -4.63
N LEU A 358 -3.75 -26.91 -3.75
CA LEU A 358 -4.50 -25.72 -4.07
C LEU A 358 -3.61 -24.57 -4.55
N GLN A 359 -2.48 -24.34 -3.87
CA GLN A 359 -1.53 -23.32 -4.30
C GLN A 359 -0.91 -23.62 -5.66
N ARG A 360 -0.67 -24.91 -6.00
CA ARG A 360 -0.19 -25.31 -7.32
C ARG A 360 -1.22 -25.05 -8.42
N PHE A 361 -2.49 -25.32 -8.15
CA PHE A 361 -3.57 -25.00 -9.09
C PHE A 361 -3.65 -23.50 -9.40
N TRP A 362 -3.66 -22.65 -8.36
CA TRP A 362 -3.67 -21.19 -8.54
C TRP A 362 -2.43 -20.70 -9.27
N PHE A 363 -1.28 -21.27 -8.94
CA PHE A 363 -0.03 -20.97 -9.62
C PHE A 363 -0.10 -21.25 -11.12
N GLN A 364 -0.51 -22.45 -11.50
CA GLN A 364 -0.63 -22.85 -12.90
C GLN A 364 -1.66 -22.01 -13.65
N THR A 365 -2.75 -21.65 -12.98
CA THR A 365 -3.83 -20.89 -13.63
C THR A 365 -3.45 -19.43 -13.81
N GLY A 366 -2.97 -18.76 -12.76
CA GLY A 366 -2.58 -17.36 -12.87
C GLY A 366 -1.37 -17.15 -13.78
N ALA A 367 -0.49 -18.15 -13.91
CA ALA A 367 0.63 -18.10 -14.85
C ALA A 367 0.20 -17.99 -16.33
N LYS A 368 -1.02 -18.43 -16.66
CA LYS A 368 -1.57 -18.32 -18.03
C LYS A 368 -2.04 -16.89 -18.36
N TYR A 369 -2.29 -16.06 -17.36
CA TYR A 369 -2.95 -14.76 -17.50
C TYR A 369 -2.06 -13.61 -16.96
N PRO A 370 -0.97 -13.27 -17.67
CA PRO A 370 0.04 -12.31 -17.22
C PRO A 370 -0.42 -10.84 -17.27
N SER A 371 -1.56 -10.52 -17.87
CA SER A 371 -2.10 -9.16 -17.89
C SER A 371 -3.00 -8.87 -16.70
N ILE A 372 -3.47 -9.91 -15.98
CA ILE A 372 -4.25 -9.75 -14.76
C ILE A 372 -3.33 -9.23 -13.62
N PRO A 373 -3.67 -8.10 -12.97
CA PRO A 373 -2.90 -7.61 -11.82
C PRO A 373 -3.04 -8.49 -10.58
N VAL A 374 -2.06 -8.40 -9.69
CA VAL A 374 -2.00 -9.18 -8.43
C VAL A 374 -3.27 -8.99 -7.59
N SER A 375 -3.77 -7.75 -7.49
CA SER A 375 -4.97 -7.41 -6.73
C SER A 375 -6.23 -8.10 -7.27
N VAL A 376 -6.40 -8.10 -8.60
CA VAL A 376 -7.54 -8.74 -9.27
C VAL A 376 -7.46 -10.26 -9.11
N PHE A 377 -6.30 -10.87 -9.41
CA PHE A 377 -6.14 -12.32 -9.29
C PHE A 377 -6.34 -12.81 -7.84
N ALA A 378 -5.82 -12.08 -6.85
CA ALA A 378 -6.07 -12.38 -5.44
C ALA A 378 -7.55 -12.18 -5.05
N SER A 379 -8.21 -11.15 -5.56
CA SER A 379 -9.65 -10.94 -5.31
C SER A 379 -10.48 -12.12 -5.82
N PHE A 380 -10.19 -12.61 -7.03
CA PHE A 380 -10.82 -13.80 -7.59
C PHE A 380 -10.65 -15.03 -6.70
N MET A 381 -9.42 -15.30 -6.26
CA MET A 381 -9.15 -16.42 -5.36
C MET A 381 -9.85 -16.27 -4.00
N ASP A 382 -9.95 -15.04 -3.48
CA ASP A 382 -10.65 -14.75 -2.23
C ASP A 382 -12.17 -14.99 -2.36
N VAL A 383 -12.79 -14.63 -3.49
CA VAL A 383 -14.20 -14.92 -3.78
C VAL A 383 -14.45 -16.43 -3.83
N ILE A 384 -13.60 -17.17 -4.54
CA ILE A 384 -13.75 -18.62 -4.65
C ILE A 384 -13.62 -19.27 -3.27
N LYS A 385 -12.69 -18.81 -2.43
CA LYS A 385 -12.58 -19.26 -1.04
C LYS A 385 -13.81 -18.93 -0.21
N LEU A 386 -14.37 -17.73 -0.36
CA LEU A 386 -15.58 -17.31 0.34
C LEU A 386 -16.77 -18.23 0.03
N ILE A 387 -16.87 -18.70 -1.22
CA ILE A 387 -17.90 -19.64 -1.66
C ILE A 387 -17.58 -21.07 -1.21
N SER A 388 -16.33 -21.50 -1.32
CA SER A 388 -15.94 -22.90 -1.07
C SER A 388 -15.86 -23.24 0.42
N GLU A 389 -15.37 -22.34 1.27
CA GLU A 389 -15.12 -22.61 2.70
C GLU A 389 -16.37 -23.08 3.46
N PRO A 390 -17.55 -22.43 3.34
CA PRO A 390 -18.77 -22.91 3.97
C PRO A 390 -19.20 -24.30 3.47
N CYS A 391 -18.98 -24.56 2.18
CA CYS A 391 -19.40 -25.81 1.55
C CYS A 391 -18.49 -27.00 1.84
N CYS A 392 -17.18 -26.79 1.97
CA CYS A 392 -16.28 -27.84 2.43
C CYS A 392 -16.59 -28.29 3.87
N ASN A 393 -17.24 -27.43 4.66
CA ASN A 393 -17.67 -27.72 6.03
C ASN A 393 -19.12 -28.24 6.12
N ALA A 394 -19.84 -28.31 5.00
CA ALA A 394 -21.22 -28.81 4.98
C ALA A 394 -21.26 -30.35 4.94
N SER A 395 -22.32 -30.93 5.48
CA SER A 395 -22.54 -32.39 5.49
C SER A 395 -22.70 -33.00 4.09
N ASP A 396 -23.02 -32.19 3.08
CA ASP A 396 -23.01 -32.57 1.66
C ASP A 396 -22.21 -31.54 0.84
N ALA A 397 -20.89 -31.67 0.86
CA ALA A 397 -19.98 -30.81 0.10
C ALA A 397 -20.19 -30.90 -1.43
N LYS A 398 -20.73 -32.03 -1.94
CA LYS A 398 -20.97 -32.24 -3.38
C LYS A 398 -22.26 -31.57 -3.87
N GLY A 399 -23.29 -31.49 -3.02
CA GLY A 399 -24.54 -30.78 -3.31
C GLY A 399 -24.50 -29.27 -3.02
N CYS A 400 -23.49 -28.78 -2.28
CA CYS A 400 -23.44 -27.40 -1.78
C CYS A 400 -23.02 -26.36 -2.84
N VAL A 401 -22.28 -26.74 -3.88
CA VAL A 401 -21.72 -25.78 -4.85
C VAL A 401 -21.99 -26.19 -6.29
N ASN A 402 -22.60 -25.28 -7.05
CA ASN A 402 -22.76 -25.39 -8.52
C ASN A 402 -21.68 -24.55 -9.28
N PHE A 403 -20.53 -24.27 -8.64
CA PHE A 403 -19.45 -23.47 -9.23
C PHE A 403 -18.43 -24.37 -9.92
N ASN A 404 -18.30 -24.24 -11.24
CA ASN A 404 -17.38 -25.01 -12.03
C ASN A 404 -16.02 -24.27 -12.15
N LEU A 405 -14.89 -24.94 -11.92
CA LEU A 405 -13.56 -24.35 -12.13
C LEU A 405 -13.32 -23.93 -13.58
N THR A 406 -14.10 -24.49 -14.52
CA THR A 406 -14.11 -24.07 -15.92
C THR A 406 -14.70 -22.66 -16.08
N ASP A 407 -15.70 -22.28 -15.28
CA ASP A 407 -16.28 -20.93 -15.28
C ASP A 407 -15.23 -19.91 -14.82
N PHE A 408 -14.39 -20.30 -13.86
CA PHE A 408 -13.26 -19.48 -13.44
C PHE A 408 -12.24 -19.26 -14.56
N ALA A 409 -11.86 -20.31 -15.31
CA ALA A 409 -10.92 -20.16 -16.43
C ALA A 409 -11.50 -19.25 -17.52
N THR A 410 -12.80 -19.37 -17.80
CA THR A 410 -13.51 -18.47 -18.73
C THR A 410 -13.51 -17.03 -18.19
N ALA A 411 -13.85 -16.80 -16.93
CA ALA A 411 -13.81 -15.47 -16.32
C ALA A 411 -12.40 -14.86 -16.39
N ALA A 412 -11.38 -15.59 -15.95
CA ALA A 412 -9.99 -15.16 -16.00
C ALA A 412 -9.54 -14.80 -17.42
N SER A 413 -9.96 -15.57 -18.44
CA SER A 413 -9.67 -15.23 -19.84
C SER A 413 -10.28 -13.89 -20.28
N LYS A 414 -11.48 -13.54 -19.79
CA LYS A 414 -12.12 -12.24 -20.07
C LYS A 414 -11.35 -11.09 -19.40
N PHE A 415 -10.90 -11.26 -18.16
CA PHE A 415 -10.07 -10.25 -17.48
C PHE A 415 -8.69 -10.10 -18.13
N GLU A 416 -8.07 -11.20 -18.55
CA GLU A 416 -6.83 -11.17 -19.31
C GLU A 416 -7.00 -10.35 -20.59
N HIS A 417 -8.04 -10.65 -21.38
CA HIS A 417 -8.32 -9.93 -22.62
C HIS A 417 -8.54 -8.44 -22.38
N LEU A 418 -9.38 -8.09 -21.40
CA LEU A 418 -9.67 -6.70 -21.03
C LEU A 418 -8.41 -5.94 -20.58
N CYS A 419 -7.68 -6.49 -19.61
CA CYS A 419 -6.49 -5.82 -19.06
C CYS A 419 -5.33 -5.79 -20.06
N SER A 420 -5.18 -6.79 -20.93
CA SER A 420 -4.15 -6.79 -21.97
C SER A 420 -4.36 -5.66 -22.98
N LYS A 421 -5.62 -5.32 -23.32
CA LYS A 421 -5.97 -4.21 -24.21
C LYS A 421 -5.80 -2.86 -23.53
N TYR A 422 -6.15 -2.75 -22.24
CA TYR A 422 -6.05 -1.51 -21.48
C TYR A 422 -4.65 -0.89 -21.50
N PHE A 423 -3.59 -1.73 -21.50
CA PHE A 423 -2.21 -1.25 -21.56
C PHE A 423 -1.70 -0.95 -22.98
N LYS A 424 -2.39 -1.42 -24.02
CA LYS A 424 -1.93 -1.33 -25.42
C LYS A 424 -2.62 -0.23 -26.22
N LEU A 425 -3.81 0.19 -25.81
CA LEU A 425 -4.67 1.12 -26.53
C LEU A 425 -4.78 2.45 -25.79
N ASP A 426 -5.00 3.54 -26.51
CA ASP A 426 -5.43 4.78 -25.87
C ASP A 426 -6.86 4.65 -25.30
N TRP A 427 -7.30 5.62 -24.49
CA TRP A 427 -8.61 5.51 -23.83
C TRP A 427 -9.80 5.47 -24.80
N ALA A 428 -9.73 6.20 -25.92
CA ALA A 428 -10.82 6.24 -26.89
C ALA A 428 -10.89 4.93 -27.69
N GLU A 429 -9.74 4.43 -28.12
CA GLU A 429 -9.57 3.14 -28.80
C GLU A 429 -9.96 1.97 -27.90
N PHE A 430 -9.56 2.02 -26.63
CA PHE A 430 -9.92 1.01 -25.63
C PHE A 430 -11.43 0.91 -25.45
N LYS A 431 -12.13 2.03 -25.26
CA LYS A 431 -13.60 2.04 -25.14
C LYS A 431 -14.28 1.45 -26.37
N LYS A 432 -13.82 1.82 -27.56
CA LYS A 432 -14.32 1.24 -28.82
C LYS A 432 -14.07 -0.26 -28.91
N ALA A 433 -12.89 -0.72 -28.50
CA ALA A 433 -12.55 -2.13 -28.50
C ALA A 433 -13.43 -2.95 -27.54
N VAL A 434 -13.71 -2.43 -26.35
CA VAL A 434 -14.62 -3.07 -25.38
C VAL A 434 -16.05 -3.16 -25.93
N GLN A 435 -16.55 -2.07 -26.54
CA GLN A 435 -17.87 -2.06 -27.15
C GLN A 435 -17.96 -3.04 -28.32
N GLY A 436 -16.93 -3.12 -29.16
CA GLY A 436 -16.84 -4.08 -30.27
C GLY A 436 -16.80 -5.54 -29.80
N ASP A 437 -16.07 -5.84 -28.71
CA ASP A 437 -16.04 -7.19 -28.13
C ASP A 437 -17.45 -7.65 -27.71
N LEU A 438 -18.22 -6.78 -27.05
CA LEU A 438 -19.59 -7.09 -26.61
C LEU A 438 -20.54 -7.34 -27.78
N GLN A 439 -20.43 -6.53 -28.85
CA GLN A 439 -21.23 -6.72 -30.06
C GLN A 439 -20.92 -8.05 -30.76
N SER A 440 -19.69 -8.56 -30.63
CA SER A 440 -19.29 -9.86 -31.20
C SER A 440 -19.72 -11.07 -30.37
N GLU A 441 -20.08 -10.89 -29.09
CA GLU A 441 -20.60 -11.95 -28.20
C GLU A 441 -22.12 -12.22 -28.40
N ALA A 442 -22.86 -11.36 -29.11
CA ALA A 442 -24.30 -11.51 -29.29
C ALA A 442 -24.65 -12.65 -30.29
N PRO A 443 -25.58 -13.57 -29.96
CA PRO A 443 -26.01 -14.60 -30.90
C PRO A 443 -26.73 -13.98 -32.09
N ALA A 444 -26.32 -14.36 -33.30
CA ALA A 444 -26.87 -13.89 -34.59
C ALA A 444 -28.40 -14.05 -34.74
N ALA A 445 -29.05 -14.82 -33.87
CA ALA A 445 -30.50 -15.06 -33.87
C ALA A 445 -31.33 -14.05 -33.04
N ALA A 446 -30.72 -13.23 -32.18
CA ALA A 446 -31.44 -12.24 -31.34
C ALA A 446 -31.42 -10.81 -31.92
N ALA A 447 -30.70 -10.59 -33.02
CA ALA A 447 -30.42 -9.26 -33.56
C ALA A 447 -31.61 -8.60 -34.29
N ALA A 448 -32.74 -9.29 -34.50
CA ALA A 448 -33.78 -8.79 -35.40
C ALA A 448 -34.96 -8.03 -34.75
N GLU A 449 -35.17 -8.05 -33.43
CA GLU A 449 -36.37 -7.41 -32.84
C GLU A 449 -36.15 -6.54 -31.58
N ALA A 450 -34.91 -6.24 -31.18
CA ALA A 450 -34.66 -5.39 -30.00
C ALA A 450 -33.39 -4.51 -30.08
N GLU A 451 -33.08 -3.91 -31.24
CA GLU A 451 -31.85 -3.14 -31.44
C GLU A 451 -31.66 -1.98 -30.43
N ALA A 452 -32.72 -1.28 -30.04
CA ALA A 452 -32.62 -0.16 -29.10
C ALA A 452 -32.45 -0.58 -27.63
N ALA A 453 -33.04 -1.72 -27.22
CA ALA A 453 -32.88 -2.25 -25.86
C ALA A 453 -31.53 -2.96 -25.68
N SER A 454 -31.06 -3.66 -26.72
CA SER A 454 -29.74 -4.31 -26.74
C SER A 454 -28.60 -3.28 -26.73
N GLN A 455 -28.72 -2.18 -27.49
CA GLN A 455 -27.69 -1.12 -27.52
C GLN A 455 -27.51 -0.45 -26.15
N ASN A 456 -28.60 -0.13 -25.45
CA ASN A 456 -28.53 0.46 -24.10
C ASN A 456 -27.91 -0.52 -23.08
N HIS A 457 -28.19 -1.82 -23.23
CA HIS A 457 -27.62 -2.85 -22.36
C HIS A 457 -26.12 -3.07 -22.59
N ASP A 458 -25.67 -3.11 -23.84
CA ASP A 458 -24.25 -3.23 -24.17
C ASP A 458 -23.46 -1.97 -23.81
N GLU A 459 -24.06 -0.78 -23.90
CA GLU A 459 -23.45 0.46 -23.42
C GLU A 459 -23.25 0.44 -21.90
N ALA A 460 -24.25 -0.02 -21.14
CA ALA A 460 -24.12 -0.19 -19.70
C ALA A 460 -23.03 -1.22 -19.33
N ARG A 461 -22.98 -2.37 -20.02
CA ARG A 461 -21.93 -3.39 -19.83
C ARG A 461 -20.55 -2.85 -20.20
N ALA A 462 -20.43 -2.11 -21.30
CA ALA A 462 -19.19 -1.47 -21.70
C ALA A 462 -18.73 -0.45 -20.65
N GLN A 463 -19.65 0.31 -20.05
CA GLN A 463 -19.34 1.24 -18.99
C GLN A 463 -18.82 0.51 -17.73
N VAL A 464 -19.43 -0.62 -17.35
CA VAL A 464 -18.95 -1.45 -16.24
C VAL A 464 -17.53 -1.97 -16.50
N LEU A 465 -17.29 -2.56 -17.69
CA LEU A 465 -15.98 -3.11 -18.06
C LEU A 465 -14.89 -2.03 -18.16
N THR A 466 -15.22 -0.85 -18.69
CA THR A 466 -14.26 0.27 -18.79
C THR A 466 -13.95 0.90 -17.43
N ASN A 467 -14.96 1.02 -16.56
CA ASN A 467 -14.78 1.43 -15.16
C ASN A 467 -13.92 0.42 -14.38
N PHE A 468 -14.16 -0.88 -14.59
CA PHE A 468 -13.33 -1.93 -14.03
C PHE A 468 -11.88 -1.80 -14.51
N ALA A 469 -11.65 -1.71 -15.82
CA ALA A 469 -10.31 -1.68 -16.37
C ALA A 469 -9.50 -0.47 -15.88
N SER A 470 -10.10 0.73 -15.92
CA SER A 470 -9.47 1.96 -15.42
C SER A 470 -9.15 1.92 -13.92
N SER A 471 -9.92 1.19 -13.13
CA SER A 471 -9.69 1.04 -11.69
C SER A 471 -8.71 -0.09 -11.35
N CYS A 472 -8.80 -1.22 -12.06
CA CYS A 472 -8.28 -2.49 -11.59
C CYS A 472 -7.30 -3.18 -12.53
N CYS A 473 -7.17 -2.75 -13.78
CA CYS A 473 -6.13 -3.26 -14.66
C CYS A 473 -4.78 -2.57 -14.44
N SER A 474 -4.71 -1.44 -13.72
CA SER A 474 -3.43 -0.80 -13.41
C SER A 474 -2.53 -1.70 -12.54
N ARG A 475 -1.21 -1.58 -12.68
CA ARG A 475 -0.28 -2.40 -11.90
C ARG A 475 -0.42 -2.18 -10.39
N TYR A 476 -0.61 -0.93 -9.98
CA TYR A 476 -0.83 -0.57 -8.59
C TYR A 476 -2.32 -0.47 -8.25
N ALA A 477 -3.12 -1.36 -8.83
CA ALA A 477 -4.54 -1.41 -8.60
C ALA A 477 -4.88 -1.54 -7.09
N PRO A 478 -5.85 -0.76 -6.60
CA PRO A 478 -6.22 -0.68 -5.20
C PRO A 478 -6.95 -1.94 -4.73
N ALA A 479 -6.42 -2.57 -3.67
CA ALA A 479 -6.86 -3.88 -3.22
C ALA A 479 -8.36 -3.96 -2.89
N ARG A 480 -8.86 -3.03 -2.07
CA ARG A 480 -10.24 -3.05 -1.56
C ARG A 480 -11.28 -2.78 -2.66
N LYS A 481 -11.05 -1.75 -3.48
CA LYS A 481 -11.94 -1.44 -4.60
C LYS A 481 -11.99 -2.57 -5.61
N CYS A 482 -10.84 -3.11 -6.00
CA CYS A 482 -10.82 -4.22 -6.95
C CYS A 482 -11.42 -5.50 -6.39
N LYS A 483 -11.27 -5.75 -5.09
CA LYS A 483 -12.00 -6.83 -4.42
C LYS A 483 -13.50 -6.68 -4.54
N ASN A 484 -14.03 -5.51 -4.18
CA ASN A 484 -15.47 -5.25 -4.26
C ASN A 484 -16.00 -5.37 -5.70
N MET A 485 -15.29 -4.80 -6.68
CA MET A 485 -15.70 -4.89 -8.08
C MET A 485 -15.63 -6.33 -8.61
N VAL A 486 -14.62 -7.11 -8.22
CA VAL A 486 -14.55 -8.54 -8.58
C VAL A 486 -15.70 -9.31 -7.92
N GLU A 487 -15.97 -9.08 -6.63
CA GLU A 487 -17.12 -9.69 -5.93
C GLU A 487 -18.44 -9.39 -6.64
N GLU A 488 -18.69 -8.12 -7.00
CA GLU A 488 -19.90 -7.71 -7.73
C GLU A 488 -20.01 -8.34 -9.12
N MET A 489 -18.89 -8.52 -9.82
CA MET A 489 -18.87 -9.09 -11.17
C MET A 489 -18.92 -10.64 -11.20
N THR A 490 -18.72 -11.30 -10.06
CA THR A 490 -18.54 -12.77 -10.01
C THR A 490 -19.55 -13.49 -9.13
N VAL A 491 -20.08 -12.82 -8.11
CA VAL A 491 -21.09 -13.39 -7.22
C VAL A 491 -22.47 -13.01 -7.75
N CYS A 492 -23.11 -13.94 -8.47
CA CYS A 492 -24.52 -13.76 -8.83
C CYS A 492 -25.38 -13.70 -7.56
N LYS A 493 -26.09 -12.59 -7.37
CA LYS A 493 -27.22 -12.56 -6.44
C LYS A 493 -28.37 -13.32 -7.11
N LYS A 494 -29.09 -14.10 -6.31
CA LYS A 494 -29.94 -15.25 -6.68
C LYS A 494 -31.02 -15.04 -7.76
N ASP A 495 -31.18 -13.84 -8.31
CA ASP A 495 -32.24 -13.48 -9.26
C ASP A 495 -31.75 -12.75 -10.53
N ASP A 496 -30.45 -12.48 -10.71
CA ASP A 496 -29.90 -11.81 -11.91
C ASP A 496 -28.48 -12.33 -12.25
N CYS A 497 -28.40 -13.49 -12.92
CA CYS A 497 -27.32 -13.83 -13.85
C CYS A 497 -27.91 -13.78 -15.28
#